data_AF-A0A6J7RYZ5-F1
#
_entry.id   AF-A0A6J7RYZ5-F1
#
_cell.length_a   1.000
_cell.length_b   1.000
_cell.length_c   1.000
_cell.angle_alpha   90.00
_cell.angle_beta   90.00
_cell.angle_gamma   90.00
#
_symmetry.space_group_name_H-M   'P 1'
#
loop_
_entity.id
_entity.type
_entity.pdbx_description
1 polymer ?
#
loop_
_entity_poly.entity_id
_entity_poly.type
_entity_poly.pdbx_seq_one_letter_code
_entity_poly.pdbx_strand_id
1 'polypeptide(L)'
;MFKSIHRHYLRVDRALEANLTAGMIRPRRNTVVVLVGNVHGGAVQALSYAKSLNPNYLVAVRLVEGDEEADEVQKLWLDAGFDIPLETVYSPYRELRRPLLEFLDRLDEQYENDNVTVIIPEFVVRHWWENILHNQSALRIKRWLLFRRGTMVTSVPYHID
;
A
#
# COMPACT_ATOMS: atom_id res chain seq x y z
N MET A 1 -5.00 -26.70 -27.92
CA MET A 1 -5.27 -25.41 -27.23
C MET A 1 -6.45 -25.49 -26.27
N PHE A 2 -7.68 -25.77 -26.73
CA PHE A 2 -8.89 -25.90 -25.86
C PHE A 2 -8.77 -26.89 -24.70
N LYS A 3 -8.19 -28.08 -24.90
CA LYS A 3 -7.94 -29.06 -23.81
C LYS A 3 -6.98 -28.53 -22.74
N SER A 4 -6.04 -27.66 -23.09
CA SER A 4 -5.09 -27.07 -22.13
C SER A 4 -5.77 -26.00 -21.28
N ILE A 5 -6.57 -25.14 -21.93
CA ILE A 5 -7.40 -24.13 -21.28
C ILE A 5 -8.38 -24.80 -20.31
N HIS A 6 -9.11 -25.82 -20.76
CA HIS A 6 -10.06 -26.56 -19.90
C HIS A 6 -9.38 -27.22 -18.69
N ARG A 7 -8.21 -27.85 -18.88
CA ARG A 7 -7.42 -28.40 -17.75
C ARG A 7 -6.93 -27.33 -16.78
N HIS A 8 -6.61 -26.14 -17.28
CA HIS A 8 -6.23 -25.01 -16.44
C HIS A 8 -7.41 -24.54 -15.57
N TYR A 9 -8.58 -24.32 -16.17
CA TYR A 9 -9.80 -23.97 -15.40
C TYR A 9 -10.12 -25.02 -14.34
N LEU A 10 -10.13 -26.32 -14.69
CA LEU A 10 -10.36 -27.40 -13.71
C LEU A 10 -9.29 -27.48 -12.60
N ARG A 11 -8.09 -26.94 -12.81
CA ARG A 11 -7.05 -26.85 -11.78
C ARG A 11 -7.28 -25.64 -10.88
N VAL A 12 -7.67 -24.51 -11.46
CA VAL A 12 -8.03 -23.29 -10.73
C VAL A 12 -9.26 -23.56 -9.85
N ASP A 13 -10.32 -24.14 -10.40
CA ASP A 13 -11.55 -24.44 -9.67
C ASP A 13 -11.28 -25.31 -8.44
N ARG A 14 -10.51 -26.39 -8.60
CA ARG A 14 -10.10 -27.25 -7.47
C ARG A 14 -9.25 -26.52 -6.44
N ALA A 15 -8.38 -25.60 -6.86
CA ALA A 15 -7.56 -24.81 -5.94
C ALA A 15 -8.41 -23.77 -5.17
N LEU A 16 -9.46 -23.23 -5.79
CA LEU A 16 -10.40 -22.33 -5.13
C LEU A 16 -11.30 -23.07 -4.14
N GLU A 17 -11.82 -24.25 -4.52
CA GLU A 17 -12.68 -25.08 -3.66
C GLU A 17 -11.98 -25.53 -2.37
N ALA A 18 -10.68 -25.85 -2.44
CA ALA A 18 -9.90 -26.27 -1.27
C ALA A 18 -9.85 -25.22 -0.15
N ASN A 19 -9.91 -23.92 -0.49
CA ASN A 19 -9.88 -22.84 0.50
C ASN A 19 -11.24 -22.61 1.18
N LEU A 20 -12.35 -22.95 0.51
CA LEU A 20 -13.69 -22.85 1.12
C LEU A 20 -13.84 -23.79 2.31
N THR A 21 -13.26 -24.99 2.21
CA THR A 21 -13.24 -25.98 3.29
C THR A 21 -12.36 -25.61 4.49
N ALA A 22 -11.39 -24.70 4.31
CA ALA A 22 -10.50 -24.25 5.39
C ALA A 22 -11.18 -23.25 6.36
N GLY A 23 -12.37 -22.74 5.99
CA GLY A 23 -13.10 -21.74 6.78
C GLY A 23 -12.49 -20.34 6.71
N MET A 24 -13.22 -19.34 7.20
CA MET A 24 -12.71 -17.97 7.30
C MET A 24 -11.74 -17.86 8.48
N ILE A 25 -10.44 -17.71 8.18
CA ILE A 25 -9.43 -17.44 9.20
C ILE A 25 -9.36 -15.94 9.41
N ARG A 26 -9.69 -15.48 10.62
CA ARG A 26 -9.46 -14.09 11.00
C ARG A 26 -7.95 -13.88 11.22
N PRO A 27 -7.33 -12.89 10.55
CA PRO A 27 -5.94 -12.53 10.83
C PRO A 27 -5.79 -12.15 12.30
N ARG A 28 -4.74 -12.61 12.97
CA ARG A 28 -4.42 -12.26 14.37
C ARG A 28 -3.87 -10.85 14.47
N ARG A 29 -3.12 -10.39 13.46
CA ARG A 29 -2.54 -9.04 13.39
C ARG A 29 -2.66 -8.44 11.99
N ASN A 30 -3.08 -7.18 11.93
CA ASN A 30 -3.13 -6.37 10.71
C ASN A 30 -2.31 -5.09 10.92
N THR A 31 -1.30 -4.91 10.08
CA THR A 31 -0.52 -3.68 10.00
C THR A 31 -0.95 -2.89 8.78
N VAL A 32 -1.29 -1.61 8.96
CA VAL A 32 -1.68 -0.72 7.88
C VAL A 32 -0.56 0.27 7.61
N VAL A 33 -0.13 0.33 6.36
CA VAL A 33 0.88 1.27 5.86
C VAL A 33 0.21 2.22 4.91
N VAL A 34 0.31 3.53 5.14
CA VAL A 34 -0.19 4.55 4.22
C VAL A 34 0.98 5.13 3.45
N LEU A 35 1.04 4.93 2.14
CA LEU A 35 2.08 5.54 1.30
C LEU A 35 1.75 7.02 1.09
N VAL A 36 2.59 7.88 1.64
CA VAL A 36 2.44 9.32 1.53
C VAL A 36 3.36 9.83 0.44
N GLY A 37 2.74 10.42 -0.60
CA GLY A 37 3.44 11.27 -1.54
C GLY A 37 3.83 12.57 -0.84
N ASN A 38 3.12 13.64 -1.12
CA ASN A 38 3.28 14.89 -0.38
C ASN A 38 2.12 15.07 0.61
N VAL A 39 2.32 15.89 1.64
CA VAL A 39 1.30 16.17 2.68
C VAL A 39 0.19 17.05 2.10
N HIS A 40 -0.89 16.45 1.61
CA HIS A 40 -2.02 17.11 0.93
C HIS A 40 -3.37 16.52 1.39
N GLY A 41 -4.50 17.09 0.94
CA GLY A 41 -5.84 16.58 1.25
C GLY A 41 -6.05 15.08 0.97
N GLY A 42 -5.43 14.54 -0.09
CA GLY A 42 -5.46 13.10 -0.38
C GLY A 42 -4.80 12.23 0.69
N ALA A 43 -3.73 12.71 1.33
CA ALA A 43 -3.11 12.02 2.46
C ALA A 43 -4.05 12.00 3.67
N VAL A 44 -4.72 13.12 3.97
CA VAL A 44 -5.69 13.22 5.08
C VAL A 44 -6.82 12.21 4.92
N GLN A 45 -7.41 12.10 3.72
CA GLN A 45 -8.48 11.15 3.45
C GLN A 45 -7.98 9.70 3.58
N ALA A 46 -6.80 9.39 3.06
CA ALA A 46 -6.21 8.06 3.16
C ALA A 46 -5.88 7.66 4.61
N LEU A 47 -5.35 8.58 5.42
CA LEU A 47 -5.07 8.37 6.84
C LEU A 47 -6.38 8.18 7.62
N SER A 48 -7.42 8.95 7.32
CA SER A 48 -8.74 8.80 7.95
C SER A 48 -9.34 7.44 7.64
N TYR A 49 -9.26 6.99 6.40
CA TYR A 49 -9.66 5.64 6.00
C TYR A 49 -8.83 4.57 6.71
N ALA A 50 -7.50 4.75 6.78
CA ALA A 50 -6.60 3.83 7.47
C ALA A 50 -6.98 3.65 8.95
N LYS A 51 -7.29 4.75 9.64
CA LYS A 51 -7.77 4.72 11.04
C LYS A 51 -9.09 3.96 11.18
N SER A 52 -10.00 4.10 10.22
CA SER A 52 -11.30 3.40 10.26
C SER A 52 -11.17 1.87 10.22
N LEU A 53 -10.04 1.35 9.73
CA LEU A 53 -9.75 -0.09 9.72
C LEU A 53 -9.37 -0.64 11.10
N ASN A 54 -9.15 0.22 12.09
CA ASN A 54 -8.73 -0.12 13.45
C ASN A 54 -7.59 -1.16 13.48
N PRO A 55 -6.45 -0.89 12.80
CA PRO A 55 -5.35 -1.84 12.72
C PRO A 55 -4.61 -1.97 14.04
N ASN A 56 -3.84 -3.05 14.19
CA ASN A 56 -2.95 -3.23 15.33
C ASN A 56 -1.80 -2.22 15.29
N TYR A 57 -1.31 -1.92 14.09
CA TYR A 57 -0.26 -0.95 13.84
C TYR A 57 -0.62 -0.11 12.62
N LEU A 58 -0.45 1.20 12.71
CA LEU A 58 -0.70 2.15 11.64
C LEU A 58 0.52 3.06 11.50
N VAL A 59 1.08 3.11 10.29
CA VAL A 59 2.24 3.97 10.00
C VAL A 59 2.07 4.63 8.63
N ALA A 60 2.40 5.91 8.56
CA ALA A 60 2.56 6.63 7.31
C ALA A 60 4.00 6.48 6.83
N VAL A 61 4.20 6.29 5.53
CA VAL A 61 5.53 6.05 4.96
C VAL A 61 5.78 6.99 3.81
N ARG A 62 6.92 7.68 3.87
CA ARG A 62 7.44 8.52 2.78
C ARG A 62 8.76 7.93 2.29
N LEU A 63 8.88 7.71 0.98
CA LEU A 63 10.18 7.43 0.37
C LEU A 63 10.90 8.75 0.11
N VAL A 64 12.15 8.88 0.55
CA VAL A 64 12.97 10.10 0.48
C VAL A 64 14.33 9.81 -0.14
N GLU A 65 14.92 10.77 -0.85
CA GLU A 65 16.23 10.61 -1.48
C GLU A 65 17.41 10.87 -0.52
N GLY A 66 17.20 11.66 0.53
CA GLY A 66 18.25 12.04 1.47
C GLY A 66 17.71 12.77 2.71
N ASP A 67 18.63 13.16 3.58
CA ASP A 67 18.33 13.69 4.92
C ASP A 67 17.56 15.01 4.88
N GLU A 68 17.90 15.91 3.94
CA GLU A 68 17.21 17.20 3.79
C GLU A 68 15.71 17.01 3.50
N GLU A 69 15.36 16.11 2.57
CA GLU A 69 13.96 15.79 2.27
C GLU A 69 13.28 15.08 3.45
N ALA A 70 14.00 14.23 4.18
CA ALA A 70 13.49 13.55 5.37
C ALA A 70 13.12 14.54 6.47
N ASP A 71 14.00 15.51 6.75
CA ASP A 71 13.77 16.54 7.77
C ASP A 71 12.61 17.46 7.39
N GLU A 72 12.54 17.88 6.13
CA GLU A 72 11.44 18.69 5.61
C GLU A 72 10.08 18.01 5.78
N VAL A 73 9.97 16.73 5.37
CA VAL A 73 8.69 16.02 5.46
C VAL A 73 8.30 15.72 6.91
N GLN A 74 9.27 15.40 7.77
CA GLN A 74 9.01 15.19 9.20
C GLN A 74 8.48 16.46 9.86
N LYS A 75 9.10 17.62 9.55
CA LYS A 75 8.62 18.91 10.05
C LYS A 75 7.20 19.22 9.58
N LEU A 76 6.92 19.07 8.28
CA LEU A 76 5.58 19.28 7.73
C LEU A 76 4.54 18.35 8.36
N TRP A 77 4.92 17.11 8.66
CA TRP A 77 4.05 16.13 9.30
C TRP A 77 3.69 16.52 10.73
N LEU A 78 4.68 16.99 11.50
CA LEU A 78 4.49 17.50 12.85
C LEU A 78 3.62 18.77 12.86
N ASP A 79 3.90 19.71 11.97
CA ASP A 79 3.14 20.97 11.85
C ASP A 79 1.67 20.72 11.45
N ALA A 80 1.41 19.66 10.68
CA ALA A 80 0.06 19.24 10.32
C ALA A 80 -0.73 18.59 11.48
N GLY A 81 -0.06 18.22 12.58
CA GLY A 81 -0.69 17.68 13.78
C GLY A 81 -1.26 16.26 13.63
N PHE A 82 -0.73 15.45 12.71
CA PHE A 82 -1.13 14.05 12.60
C PHE A 82 -0.63 13.23 13.80
N ASP A 83 -1.51 12.44 14.38
CA ASP A 83 -1.23 11.52 15.49
C ASP A 83 -0.74 10.14 15.02
N ILE A 84 -0.51 9.99 13.72
CA ILE A 84 0.01 8.76 13.09
C ILE A 84 1.52 8.95 12.89
N PRO A 85 2.38 8.00 13.27
CA PRO A 85 3.81 8.11 13.05
C PRO A 85 4.13 8.16 11.54
N LEU A 86 5.09 9.00 11.16
CA LEU A 86 5.68 9.04 9.84
C LEU A 86 7.05 8.40 9.85
N GLU A 87 7.24 7.36 9.05
CA GLU A 87 8.54 6.75 8.79
C GLU A 87 9.06 7.16 7.41
N THR A 88 10.31 7.60 7.37
CA THR A 88 11.03 7.93 6.14
C THR A 88 11.88 6.74 5.70
N VAL A 89 11.70 6.32 4.45
CA VAL A 89 12.44 5.21 3.84
C VAL A 89 13.35 5.76 2.76
N TYR A 90 14.66 5.60 2.95
CA TYR A 90 15.65 6.08 1.99
C TYR A 90 15.56 5.30 0.67
N SER A 91 15.43 6.05 -0.42
CA SER A 91 15.22 5.58 -1.78
C SER A 91 16.23 6.28 -2.71
N PRO A 92 17.50 5.86 -2.69
CA PRO A 92 18.51 6.44 -3.56
C PRO A 92 18.11 6.28 -5.03
N TYR A 93 18.39 7.29 -5.85
CA TYR A 93 18.03 7.33 -7.27
C TYR A 93 16.52 7.23 -7.57
N ARG A 94 15.65 7.58 -6.61
CA ARG A 94 14.19 7.46 -6.71
C ARG A 94 13.71 6.03 -6.99
N GLU A 95 14.49 5.02 -6.57
CA GLU A 95 14.10 3.62 -6.71
C GLU A 95 12.96 3.30 -5.74
N LEU A 96 11.73 3.15 -6.22
CA LEU A 96 10.58 2.90 -5.35
C LEU A 96 10.45 1.44 -4.91
N ARG A 97 10.81 0.49 -5.78
CA ARG A 97 10.42 -0.92 -5.60
C ARG A 97 11.15 -1.57 -4.43
N ARG A 98 12.48 -1.57 -4.49
CA ARG A 98 13.31 -2.31 -3.54
C ARG A 98 13.20 -1.75 -2.11
N PRO A 99 13.34 -0.43 -1.86
CA PRO A 99 13.20 0.13 -0.52
C PRO A 99 11.81 -0.10 0.08
N LEU A 100 10.76 -0.03 -0.74
CA LEU A 100 9.40 -0.32 -0.27
C LEU A 100 9.24 -1.80 0.14
N LEU A 101 9.71 -2.74 -0.68
CA LEU A 101 9.60 -4.17 -0.35
C LEU A 101 10.43 -4.51 0.90
N GLU A 102 11.68 -4.04 0.98
CA GLU A 102 12.54 -4.22 2.15
C GLU A 102 11.91 -3.63 3.42
N PHE A 103 11.25 -2.47 3.31
CA PHE A 103 10.51 -1.87 4.40
C PHE A 103 9.34 -2.75 4.87
N LEU A 104 8.51 -3.24 3.94
CA LEU A 104 7.37 -4.11 4.28
C LEU A 104 7.82 -5.45 4.87
N ASP A 105 8.91 -6.02 4.36
CA ASP A 105 9.51 -7.26 4.89
C ASP A 105 9.98 -7.06 6.34
N ARG A 106 10.61 -5.91 6.63
CA ARG A 106 11.01 -5.54 7.99
C ARG A 106 9.82 -5.40 8.94
N LEU A 107 8.70 -4.84 8.47
CA LEU A 107 7.47 -4.71 9.26
C LEU A 107 6.87 -6.08 9.60
N ASP A 108 6.92 -7.03 8.67
CA ASP A 108 6.44 -8.40 8.90
C ASP A 108 7.27 -9.10 9.98
N GLU A 109 8.59 -8.94 9.95
CA GLU A 109 9.50 -9.46 10.98
C GLU A 109 9.27 -8.79 12.33
N GLN A 110 9.14 -7.46 12.35
CA GLN A 110 9.02 -6.68 13.57
C GLN A 110 7.72 -6.95 14.34
N TYR A 111 6.61 -7.12 13.62
CA TYR A 111 5.28 -7.21 14.23
C TYR A 111 4.65 -8.61 14.15
N GLU A 112 5.36 -9.59 13.60
CA GLU A 112 4.87 -10.96 13.36
C GLU A 112 3.47 -10.92 12.71
N ASN A 113 3.34 -10.14 11.62
CA ASN A 113 2.04 -9.85 11.02
C ASN A 113 1.50 -11.05 10.24
N ASP A 114 0.17 -11.24 10.32
CA ASP A 114 -0.51 -12.15 9.40
C ASP A 114 -0.84 -11.47 8.07
N ASN A 115 -1.12 -10.16 8.09
CA ASN A 115 -1.35 -9.35 6.90
C ASN A 115 -0.82 -7.92 7.03
N VAL A 116 -0.41 -7.37 5.90
CA VAL A 116 -0.08 -5.94 5.72
C VAL A 116 -1.02 -5.33 4.70
N THR A 117 -1.70 -4.26 5.07
CA THR A 117 -2.54 -3.47 4.17
C THR A 117 -1.80 -2.21 3.76
N VAL A 118 -1.44 -2.11 2.48
CA VAL A 118 -0.81 -0.92 1.91
C VAL A 118 -1.88 -0.03 1.28
N ILE A 119 -2.09 1.16 1.84
CA ILE A 119 -3.02 2.17 1.34
C ILE A 119 -2.26 3.14 0.45
N ILE A 120 -2.77 3.34 -0.77
CA ILE A 120 -2.22 4.22 -1.78
C ILE A 120 -3.24 5.33 -2.07
N PRO A 121 -2.97 6.59 -1.67
CA PRO A 121 -3.74 7.73 -2.12
C PRO A 121 -3.58 7.90 -3.64
N GLU A 122 -4.68 8.04 -4.37
CA GLU A 122 -4.66 8.23 -5.83
C GLU A 122 -5.44 9.48 -6.21
N PHE A 123 -4.79 10.39 -6.94
CA PHE A 123 -5.46 11.58 -7.44
C PHE A 123 -6.37 11.20 -8.60
N VAL A 124 -7.64 11.56 -8.52
CA VAL A 124 -8.59 11.38 -9.60
C VAL A 124 -8.88 12.75 -10.19
N VAL A 125 -8.29 13.00 -11.37
CA VAL A 125 -8.48 14.22 -12.16
C VAL A 125 -9.70 14.10 -13.09
N ARG A 126 -10.32 15.23 -13.43
CA ARG A 126 -11.53 15.28 -14.28
C ARG A 126 -11.37 14.64 -15.65
N HIS A 127 -10.18 14.71 -16.25
CA HIS A 127 -9.92 14.10 -17.55
C HIS A 127 -8.98 12.90 -17.43
N TRP A 128 -9.43 11.75 -17.94
CA TRP A 128 -8.70 10.48 -17.84
C TRP A 128 -7.31 10.51 -18.53
N TRP A 129 -7.09 11.39 -19.52
CA TRP A 129 -5.80 11.54 -20.18
C TRP A 129 -4.74 12.24 -19.30
N GLU A 130 -5.15 13.16 -18.42
CA GLU A 130 -4.29 13.77 -17.40
C GLU A 130 -3.83 12.70 -16.39
N ASN A 131 -4.70 11.71 -16.12
CA ASN A 131 -4.47 10.63 -15.17
C ASN A 131 -3.34 9.65 -15.59
N ILE A 132 -3.01 9.60 -16.89
CA ILE A 132 -1.96 8.71 -17.44
C ILE A 132 -0.55 9.12 -16.97
N LEU A 133 -0.33 10.40 -16.66
CA LEU A 133 0.98 10.90 -16.22
C LEU A 133 1.12 10.94 -14.69
N HIS A 134 0.01 11.13 -13.95
CA HIS A 134 0.07 11.41 -12.51
C HIS A 134 0.08 10.15 -11.60
N ASN A 135 -0.45 9.00 -12.04
CA ASN A 135 -0.62 7.80 -11.19
C ASN A 135 0.24 6.58 -11.60
N GLN A 136 1.29 6.79 -12.41
CA GLN A 136 2.12 5.67 -12.89
C GLN A 136 2.82 4.90 -11.77
N SER A 137 3.24 5.59 -10.70
CA SER A 137 3.88 4.97 -9.54
C SER A 137 2.91 4.09 -8.75
N ALA A 138 1.66 4.53 -8.55
CA ALA A 138 0.62 3.72 -7.89
C ALA A 138 0.35 2.40 -8.64
N LEU A 139 0.22 2.45 -9.97
CA LEU A 139 0.02 1.25 -10.78
C LEU A 139 1.22 0.29 -10.69
N ARG A 140 2.44 0.81 -10.68
CA ARG A 140 3.66 -0.01 -10.50
C ARG A 140 3.69 -0.67 -9.12
N ILE A 141 3.41 0.09 -8.06
CA ILE A 141 3.38 -0.43 -6.69
C ILE A 141 2.34 -1.55 -6.55
N LYS A 142 1.10 -1.34 -7.03
CA LYS A 142 0.06 -2.39 -7.04
C LYS A 142 0.53 -3.67 -7.71
N ARG A 143 1.18 -3.55 -8.87
CA ARG A 143 1.70 -4.71 -9.61
C ARG A 143 2.78 -5.46 -8.83
N TRP A 144 3.66 -4.76 -8.14
CA TRP A 144 4.70 -5.40 -7.31
C TRP A 144 4.08 -6.10 -6.11
N LEU A 145 3.20 -5.41 -5.39
CA LEU A 145 2.60 -5.92 -4.15
C LEU A 145 1.59 -7.04 -4.38
N LEU A 146 0.97 -7.14 -5.57
CA LEU A 146 0.08 -8.25 -5.93
C LEU A 146 0.74 -9.63 -5.79
N PHE A 147 2.06 -9.70 -5.97
CA PHE A 147 2.82 -10.95 -5.88
C PHE A 147 3.47 -11.15 -4.49
N ARG A 148 3.29 -10.21 -3.56
CA ARG A 148 3.74 -10.32 -2.18
C ARG A 148 2.64 -11.01 -1.35
N ARG A 149 2.97 -12.14 -0.72
CA ARG A 149 2.01 -12.89 0.11
C ARG A 149 1.59 -12.05 1.33
N GLY A 150 0.38 -12.29 1.86
CA GLY A 150 -0.13 -11.59 3.03
C GLY A 150 -0.27 -10.07 2.86
N THR A 151 -0.28 -9.56 1.62
CA THR A 151 -0.32 -8.12 1.35
C THR A 151 -1.60 -7.74 0.62
N MET A 152 -2.38 -6.84 1.21
CA MET A 152 -3.55 -6.23 0.60
C MET A 152 -3.17 -4.83 0.13
N VAL A 153 -3.63 -4.44 -1.05
CA VAL A 153 -3.40 -3.10 -1.58
C VAL A 153 -4.73 -2.39 -1.75
N THR A 154 -4.88 -1.23 -1.11
CA THR A 154 -6.13 -0.45 -1.17
C THR A 154 -5.85 0.92 -1.78
N SER A 155 -6.60 1.28 -2.81
CA SER A 155 -6.58 2.63 -3.38
C SER A 155 -7.58 3.51 -2.69
N VAL A 156 -7.16 4.68 -2.25
CA VAL A 156 -8.06 5.72 -1.74
C VAL A 156 -8.10 6.85 -2.76
N PRO A 157 -9.19 6.94 -3.56
CA PRO A 157 -9.31 8.01 -4.54
C PRO A 157 -9.55 9.35 -3.85
N TYR A 158 -8.79 10.36 -4.27
CA TYR A 158 -8.98 11.75 -3.90
C TYR A 158 -9.39 12.53 -5.15
N HIS A 159 -10.65 12.96 -5.18
CA HIS A 159 -11.21 13.72 -6.29
C HIS A 159 -10.87 15.20 -6.11
N ILE A 160 -10.23 15.78 -7.12
CA ILE A 160 -9.99 17.22 -7.20
C ILE A 160 -11.05 17.76 -8.17
N ASP A 161 -12.00 18.54 -7.67
CA ASP A 161 -13.06 19.18 -8.47
C ASP A 161 -12.56 20.41 -9.25
#